data_AF-A0AAV4NE88-F1
#
_entry.id   AF-A0AAV4NE88-F1
#
_cell.length_a   1.000
_cell.length_b   1.000
_cell.length_c   1.000
_cell.angle_alpha   90.00
_cell.angle_beta   90.00
_cell.angle_gamma   90.00
#
_symmetry.space_group_name_H-M   'P 1'
#
loop_
_entity.id
_entity.type
_entity.pdbx_description
1 polymer ?
#
loop_
_entity_poly.entity_id
_entity_poly.type
_entity_poly.pdbx_seq_one_letter_code
_entity_poly.pdbx_strand_id
1 'polypeptide(L)'
;MVNKCCVPCCRSNYDPTVYISCFQFSKEEDRRNLWLKKINRKDYSPRFVITSEKFVITEDHAVRDDGFVLTEKRIYPKLTPDAYPSIFPNQPAYLSSDPVSKRKNSI
;
A
#
# COMPACT_ATOMS: atom_id res chain seq x y z
N MET A 1 -12.84 16.19 -5.40
CA MET A 1 -11.41 16.36 -5.76
C MET A 1 -10.80 14.98 -5.95
N VAL A 2 -10.05 14.74 -7.02
CA VAL A 2 -9.34 13.46 -7.23
C VAL A 2 -8.08 13.45 -6.38
N ASN A 3 -7.94 12.44 -5.52
CA ASN A 3 -6.78 12.27 -4.65
C ASN A 3 -5.57 11.81 -5.47
N LYS A 4 -4.82 12.75 -6.05
CA LYS A 4 -3.66 12.42 -6.89
C LYS A 4 -2.57 11.73 -6.05
N CYS A 5 -1.90 10.76 -6.66
CA CYS A 5 -0.77 10.07 -6.03
C CYS A 5 0.33 11.08 -5.69
N CYS A 6 0.87 10.95 -4.48
CA CYS A 6 1.91 11.83 -3.99
C CYS A 6 3.32 11.42 -4.44
N VAL A 7 3.44 10.28 -5.11
CA VAL A 7 4.71 9.74 -5.60
C VAL A 7 5.17 10.52 -6.84
N PRO A 8 6.45 10.95 -6.91
CA PRO A 8 7.00 11.57 -8.10
C PRO A 8 6.78 10.73 -9.36
N CYS A 9 6.28 11.39 -10.42
CA CYS A 9 6.02 10.76 -11.71
C CYS A 9 5.04 9.58 -11.70
N CYS A 10 4.35 9.30 -10.58
CA CYS A 10 3.28 8.32 -10.56
C CYS A 10 2.02 8.93 -11.19
N ARG A 11 1.58 8.33 -12.31
CA ARG A 11 0.35 8.73 -13.02
C ARG A 11 -0.78 7.73 -12.87
N SER A 12 -0.63 6.72 -12.01
CA SER A 12 -1.59 5.61 -11.93
C SER A 12 -3.01 6.10 -11.57
N ASN A 13 -3.17 7.08 -10.66
CA ASN A 13 -4.49 7.66 -10.33
C ASN A 13 -4.78 8.98 -11.07
N TYR A 14 -4.34 9.11 -12.33
CA TYR A 14 -4.67 10.27 -13.18
C TYR A 14 -5.78 9.96 -14.18
N ASP A 15 -5.95 8.69 -14.53
CA ASP A 15 -7.02 8.23 -15.41
C ASP A 15 -8.31 8.04 -14.60
N PRO A 16 -9.38 8.81 -14.88
CA PRO A 16 -10.66 8.66 -14.17
C PRO A 16 -11.39 7.35 -14.48
N THR A 17 -10.98 6.62 -15.53
CA THR A 17 -11.58 5.33 -15.91
C THR A 17 -11.02 4.14 -15.14
N VAL A 18 -9.82 4.30 -14.56
CA VAL A 18 -9.14 3.23 -13.83
C VAL A 18 -9.35 3.42 -12.33
N TYR A 19 -10.04 2.47 -11.70
CA TYR A 19 -10.24 2.49 -10.26
C TYR A 19 -8.98 1.97 -9.54
N ILE A 20 -8.27 2.87 -8.87
CA ILE A 20 -7.08 2.52 -8.07
C ILE A 20 -7.30 2.91 -6.63
N SER A 21 -7.08 1.96 -5.71
CA SER A 21 -7.13 2.22 -4.28
C SER A 21 -5.99 3.17 -3.86
N CYS A 22 -6.38 4.37 -3.42
CA CYS A 22 -5.47 5.36 -2.85
C CYS A 22 -5.61 5.36 -1.33
N PHE A 23 -4.49 5.33 -0.62
CA PHE A 23 -4.46 5.28 0.83
C PHE A 23 -3.83 6.53 1.41
N GLN A 24 -4.37 6.97 2.54
CA GLN A 24 -3.75 8.04 3.32
C GLN A 24 -2.55 7.47 4.11
N PHE A 25 -1.60 8.33 4.42
CA PHE A 25 -0.48 7.98 5.28
C PHE A 25 -0.96 7.59 6.67
N SER A 26 -0.21 6.68 7.28
CA SER A 26 -0.42 6.28 8.68
C SER A 26 -0.43 7.49 9.62
N LYS A 27 -1.27 7.42 10.65
CA LYS A 27 -1.15 8.31 11.82
C LYS A 27 0.05 7.96 12.70
N GLU A 28 0.49 6.71 12.69
CA GLU A 28 1.68 6.26 13.41
C GLU A 28 2.94 6.86 12.80
N GLU A 29 3.75 7.53 13.62
CA GLU A 29 4.91 8.28 13.17
C GLU A 29 5.97 7.40 12.52
N ASP A 30 6.29 6.24 13.10
CA ASP A 30 7.32 5.35 12.58
C ASP A 30 7.00 4.88 11.16
N ARG A 31 5.76 4.43 10.94
CA ARG A 31 5.28 3.98 9.63
C ARG A 31 5.22 5.15 8.65
N ARG A 32 4.76 6.32 9.08
CA ARG A 32 4.74 7.54 8.27
C ARG A 32 6.16 7.95 7.85
N ASN A 33 7.12 7.92 8.76
CA ASN A 33 8.51 8.27 8.52
C ASN A 33 9.20 7.26 7.60
N LEU A 34 8.90 5.96 7.75
CA LEU A 34 9.38 4.92 6.83
C LEU A 34 8.90 5.19 5.40
N TRP A 35 7.62 5.53 5.23
CA TRP A 35 7.03 5.83 3.93
C TRP A 35 7.63 7.09 3.31
N LEU A 36 7.80 8.15 4.10
CA LEU A 36 8.44 9.39 3.67
C LEU A 36 9.90 9.16 3.24
N LYS A 37 10.66 8.39 4.02
CA LYS A 37 12.03 8.01 3.70
C LYS A 37 12.12 7.27 2.37
N LYS A 38 11.16 6.38 2.08
CA LYS A 38 11.12 5.63 0.81
C LYS A 38 10.79 6.50 -0.40
N ILE A 39 9.90 7.50 -0.26
CA ILE A 39 9.57 8.43 -1.36
C ILE A 39 10.79 9.28 -1.76
N ASN A 40 11.75 9.47 -0.85
CA ASN A 40 13.02 10.16 -1.08
C ASN A 40 12.86 11.57 -1.66
N ARG A 41 12.00 12.40 -1.05
CA ARG A 41 11.76 13.78 -1.47
C ARG A 41 11.95 14.74 -0.30
N LYS A 42 12.77 15.79 -0.50
CA LYS A 42 12.89 16.90 0.45
C LYS A 42 11.65 17.79 0.40
N ASP A 43 11.23 18.30 1.56
CA ASP A 43 10.14 19.27 1.73
C ASP A 43 8.80 18.86 1.09
N TYR A 44 8.32 17.67 1.41
CA TYR A 44 7.10 17.13 0.83
C TYR A 44 5.98 16.91 1.85
N SER A 45 4.77 17.39 1.53
CA SER A 45 3.57 17.16 2.34
C SER A 45 2.82 15.94 1.83
N PRO A 46 2.88 14.80 2.55
CA PRO A 46 2.18 13.58 2.15
C PRO A 46 0.67 13.73 2.30
N ARG A 47 -0.09 13.40 1.25
CA ARG A 47 -1.56 13.28 1.32
C ARG A 47 -2.03 11.86 1.06
N PHE A 48 -1.79 11.34 -0.14
CA PHE A 48 -2.26 10.02 -0.55
C PHE A 48 -1.22 9.29 -1.38
N VAL A 49 -1.08 7.99 -1.17
CA VAL A 49 -0.19 7.13 -1.95
C VAL A 49 -0.95 5.95 -2.51
N ILE A 50 -0.52 5.52 -3.70
CA ILE A 50 -0.97 4.29 -4.33
C ILE A 50 -0.03 3.18 -3.88
N THR A 51 -0.61 2.06 -3.46
CA THR A 51 0.15 0.86 -3.10
C THR A 51 -0.08 -0.24 -4.12
N SER A 52 0.80 -1.23 -4.14
CA SER A 52 0.57 -2.48 -4.86
C SER A 52 -0.58 -3.27 -4.21
N GLU A 53 -1.37 -3.96 -5.03
CA GLU A 53 -2.42 -4.89 -4.61
C GLU A 53 -1.93 -5.92 -3.58
N LYS A 54 -0.63 -6.29 -3.61
CA LYS A 54 -0.01 -7.23 -2.67
C LYS A 54 -0.12 -6.83 -1.20
N PHE A 55 -0.26 -5.53 -0.94
CA PHE A 55 -0.34 -4.98 0.41
C PHE A 55 -1.76 -4.58 0.81
N VAL A 56 -2.74 -4.77 -0.08
CA VAL A 56 -4.13 -4.41 0.14
C VAL A 56 -4.90 -5.63 0.60
N ILE A 57 -5.47 -5.55 1.79
CA ILE A 57 -6.40 -6.52 2.36
C ILE A 57 -7.80 -6.14 1.90
N THR A 58 -8.33 -6.89 0.94
CA THR A 58 -9.69 -6.76 0.41
C THR A 58 -10.69 -7.71 1.05
N GLU A 59 -10.23 -8.72 1.78
CA GLU A 59 -11.07 -9.79 2.35
C GLU A 59 -10.70 -10.03 3.82
N ASP A 60 -11.69 -10.39 4.62
CA ASP A 60 -11.53 -10.86 5.99
C ASP A 60 -11.81 -12.36 6.04
N HIS A 61 -10.99 -13.09 6.80
CA HIS A 61 -11.17 -14.52 7.04
C HIS A 61 -11.42 -14.77 8.52
N ALA A 62 -12.44 -15.56 8.83
CA ALA A 62 -12.73 -16.02 10.19
C ALA A 62 -12.90 -17.55 10.17
N VAL A 63 -12.20 -18.24 11.07
CA VAL A 63 -12.35 -19.69 11.23
C VAL A 63 -13.40 -19.94 12.30
N ARG A 64 -14.43 -20.71 11.96
CA ARG A 64 -15.44 -21.19 12.91
C ARG A 64 -14.93 -22.41 13.67
N ASP A 65 -15.60 -22.73 14.77
CA ASP A 65 -15.24 -23.88 15.63
C ASP A 65 -15.34 -25.23 14.90
N ASP A 66 -16.12 -25.31 13.83
CA ASP A 66 -16.26 -26.46 12.93
C ASP A 66 -15.13 -26.57 11.88
N GLY A 67 -14.16 -25.66 11.92
CA GLY A 67 -13.07 -25.57 10.95
C GLY A 67 -13.44 -24.90 9.62
N PHE A 68 -14.68 -24.41 9.46
CA PHE A 68 -15.09 -23.71 8.25
C PHE A 68 -14.53 -22.28 8.22
N VAL A 69 -13.93 -21.89 7.09
CA VAL A 69 -13.38 -20.54 6.88
C VAL A 69 -14.44 -19.67 6.23
N LEU A 70 -15.00 -18.74 7.00
CA LEU A 70 -15.83 -17.67 6.47
C LEU A 70 -14.93 -16.60 5.83
N THR A 71 -15.18 -16.28 4.57
CA THR A 71 -14.46 -15.22 3.84
C THR A 71 -15.45 -14.14 3.44
N GLU A 72 -15.22 -12.91 3.90
CA GLU A 72 -16.07 -11.76 3.63
C GLU A 72 -15.29 -10.66 2.92
N LYS A 73 -15.89 -10.09 1.87
CA LYS A 73 -15.26 -9.01 1.11
C LYS A 73 -15.44 -7.68 1.84
N ARG A 74 -14.35 -6.93 1.99
CA ARG A 74 -14.37 -5.60 2.58
C ARG A 74 -14.91 -4.57 1.59
N ILE A 75 -15.82 -3.74 2.08
CA ILE A 75 -16.28 -2.52 1.39
C ILE A 75 -15.14 -1.49 1.31
N TYR A 76 -14.33 -1.39 2.37
CA TYR A 76 -13.17 -0.50 2.44
C TYR A 76 -11.89 -1.33 2.62
N PRO A 77 -11.06 -1.45 1.56
CA PRO A 77 -9.80 -2.15 1.65
C PRO A 77 -8.89 -1.53 2.73
N LYS A 78 -8.10 -2.36 3.40
CA LYS A 78 -7.09 -1.87 4.37
C LYS A 78 -5.70 -2.22 3.90
N LEU A 79 -4.72 -1.45 4.34
CA LEU A 79 -3.34 -1.82 4.16
C LEU A 79 -2.91 -2.84 5.21
N THR A 80 -2.09 -3.80 4.77
CA THR A 80 -1.30 -4.62 5.68
C THR A 80 -0.36 -3.75 6.52
N PRO A 81 -0.04 -4.14 7.76
CA PRO A 81 0.83 -3.36 8.64
C PRO A 81 2.26 -3.23 8.08
N ASP A 82 2.70 -4.21 7.29
CA ASP A 82 3.98 -4.24 6.58
C ASP A 82 3.95 -3.51 5.24
N ALA A 83 2.82 -2.90 4.86
CA ALA A 83 2.73 -2.11 3.65
C ALA A 83 3.67 -0.90 3.73
N TYR A 84 4.49 -0.73 2.70
CA TYR A 84 5.17 0.53 2.43
C TYR A 84 5.30 0.74 0.92
N PRO A 85 5.30 2.00 0.48
CA PRO A 85 5.46 2.32 -0.93
C PRO A 85 6.91 2.07 -1.31
N SER A 86 7.17 1.05 -2.11
CA SER A 86 8.53 0.57 -2.41
C SER A 86 8.90 0.57 -3.90
N ILE A 87 7.90 0.65 -4.78
CA ILE A 87 8.09 0.63 -6.24
C ILE A 87 7.53 1.92 -6.80
N PHE A 88 8.41 2.74 -7.36
CA PHE A 88 8.03 3.99 -8.00
C PHE A 88 8.53 3.99 -9.44
N PRO A 89 7.68 4.29 -10.44
CA PRO A 89 8.00 4.06 -11.86
C PRO A 89 9.13 4.92 -12.44
N ASN A 90 9.80 5.78 -11.65
CA ASN A 90 10.94 6.60 -12.07
C ASN A 90 11.91 6.92 -10.92
N GLN A 91 11.92 6.11 -9.86
CA GLN A 91 12.93 6.24 -8.82
C GLN A 91 14.13 5.34 -9.19
N PRO A 92 15.37 5.78 -8.96
CA PRO A 92 16.52 4.95 -9.25
C PRO A 92 16.40 3.56 -8.61
N ALA A 93 16.75 2.51 -9.34
CA ALA A 93 16.58 1.12 -8.89
C ALA A 93 17.27 0.83 -7.55
N TYR A 94 18.35 1.57 -7.20
CA TYR A 94 19.02 1.45 -5.91
C TYR A 94 18.21 2.00 -4.72
N LEU A 95 17.13 2.75 -4.96
CA LEU A 95 16.21 3.27 -3.95
C LEU A 95 14.88 2.52 -3.92
N SER A 96 14.48 1.95 -5.07
CA SER A 96 13.32 1.07 -5.18
C SER A 96 13.71 -0.36 -4.86
N SER A 97 13.44 -0.78 -3.63
CA SER A 97 13.60 -2.17 -3.22
C SER A 97 12.31 -2.93 -3.48
N ASP A 98 12.39 -4.06 -4.18
CA ASP A 98 11.26 -4.99 -4.22
C ASP A 98 10.87 -5.39 -2.79
N PRO A 99 9.57 -5.42 -2.49
CA PRO A 99 9.12 -5.82 -1.18
C PRO A 99 9.54 -7.27 -0.95
N VAL A 100 10.21 -7.52 0.19
CA VAL A 100 10.67 -8.86 0.57
C VAL A 100 9.47 -9.80 0.55
N SER A 101 9.54 -10.83 -0.28
CA SER A 101 8.52 -11.89 -0.30
C SER A 101 8.39 -12.47 1.10
N LYS A 102 7.16 -12.50 1.65
CA LYS A 102 6.91 -13.19 2.92
C LYS A 102 7.40 -14.63 2.76
N ARG A 103 8.41 -15.02 3.54
CA ARG A 103 8.83 -16.42 3.65
C ARG A 103 7.57 -17.20 4.03
N LYS A 104 7.16 -18.14 3.18
CA LYS A 104 6.22 -19.18 3.58
C LYS A 104 6.92 -19.95 4.70
N ASN A 105 6.55 -19.71 5.95
CA ASN A 105 6.87 -20.66 7.00
C ASN A 105 6.05 -21.90 6.66
N SER A 106 6.70 -22.89 6.07
CA SER A 106 6.16 -24.24 5.98
C SER A 106 5.99 -24.75 7.41
N ILE A 107 4.74 -25.02 7.78
CA ILE A 107 4.40 -25.89 8.91
C ILE A 107 4.75 -27.32 8.50
#